data_AF-H1S4V2-F1
#
_entry.id   AF-H1S4V2-F1
#
_cell.length_a   1.000
_cell.length_b   1.000
_cell.length_c   1.000
_cell.angle_alpha   90.00
_cell.angle_beta   90.00
_cell.angle_gamma   90.00
#
_symmetry.space_group_name_H-M   'P 1'
#
loop_
_entity.id
_entity.type
_entity.pdbx_description
1 polymer ?
#
loop_
_entity_poly.entity_id
_entity_poly.type
_entity_poly.pdbx_seq_one_letter_code
_entity_poly.pdbx_strand_id
1 'polypeptide(L)'
;MDGNQPSPVVKAVSPAGLSVPGGHYSHATVANGLHGIEHWPAFNAIYAAWAGSARPARAVVPTGALHFGLKVEVEAVAVLLPAA
;
A
#
# COMPACT_ATOMS: atom_id res chain seq x y z
N MET A 1 -25.01 -10.45 13.58
CA MET A 1 -24.78 -8.98 13.71
C MET A 1 -24.12 -8.79 15.05
N ASP A 2 -22.82 -9.04 15.06
CA ASP A 2 -21.94 -9.20 16.20
C ASP A 2 -20.70 -8.36 15.86
N GLY A 3 -20.86 -7.05 16.03
CA GLY A 3 -19.93 -6.01 15.60
C GLY A 3 -18.68 -5.85 16.46
N ASN A 4 -18.10 -6.95 16.95
CA ASN A 4 -16.88 -6.91 17.76
C ASN A 4 -15.85 -7.93 17.25
N GLN A 5 -15.45 -7.77 15.98
CA GLN A 5 -14.22 -8.40 15.48
C GLN A 5 -13.11 -7.36 15.57
N PRO A 6 -11.99 -7.63 16.27
CA PRO A 6 -10.86 -6.71 16.31
C PRO A 6 -10.38 -6.45 14.88
N SER A 7 -10.17 -5.18 14.53
CA SER A 7 -9.61 -4.82 13.23
C SER A 7 -8.29 -5.57 13.04
N PRO A 8 -8.11 -6.29 11.92
CA PRO A 8 -6.88 -7.06 11.71
C PRO A 8 -5.68 -6.11 11.71
N VAL A 9 -4.61 -6.50 12.40
CA VAL A 9 -3.36 -5.73 12.43
C VAL A 9 -2.77 -5.76 11.02
N VAL A 10 -2.78 -4.61 10.34
CA VAL A 10 -2.19 -4.48 9.00
C VAL A 10 -0.67 -4.54 9.13
N LYS A 11 -0.06 -5.60 8.59
CA LYS A 11 1.39 -5.78 8.57
C LYS A 11 1.93 -5.39 7.20
N ALA A 12 2.84 -4.42 7.17
CA ALA A 12 3.62 -4.11 5.97
C ALA A 12 4.62 -5.24 5.70
N VAL A 13 4.71 -5.68 4.44
CA VAL A 13 5.72 -6.64 3.98
C VAL A 13 6.44 -6.01 2.80
N SER A 14 7.76 -5.82 2.94
CA SER A 14 8.62 -5.33 1.87
C SER A 14 9.74 -6.35 1.67
N PRO A 15 9.78 -7.08 0.54
CA PRO A 15 10.89 -7.96 0.21
C PRO A 15 12.23 -7.23 0.22
N ALA A 16 13.28 -7.89 0.71
CA ALA A 16 14.63 -7.32 0.70
C ALA A 16 15.13 -7.10 -0.74
N GLY A 17 15.79 -5.96 -1.00
CA GLY A 17 16.45 -5.66 -2.27
C GLY A 17 15.62 -4.90 -3.32
N LEU A 18 14.37 -4.55 -3.01
CA LEU A 18 13.59 -3.67 -3.89
C LEU A 18 14.08 -2.22 -3.80
N SER A 19 14.19 -1.55 -4.95
CA SER A 19 14.46 -0.13 -5.02
C SER A 19 13.31 0.68 -4.41
N VAL A 20 13.63 1.84 -3.85
CA VAL A 20 12.62 2.81 -3.40
C VAL A 20 11.82 3.27 -4.63
N PRO A 21 10.47 3.31 -4.56
CA PRO A 21 9.64 3.87 -5.63
C PRO A 21 10.11 5.27 -6.02
N GLY A 22 10.12 5.58 -7.31
CA GLY A 22 10.69 6.83 -7.80
C GLY A 22 10.22 7.19 -9.21
N GLY A 23 9.00 7.70 -9.35
CA GLY A 23 8.42 8.05 -10.66
C GLY A 23 7.01 7.52 -10.84
N HIS A 24 6.30 8.04 -11.83
CA HIS A 24 4.84 7.94 -11.96
C HIS A 24 4.29 6.50 -12.08
N TYR A 25 3.07 6.34 -11.56
CA TYR A 25 2.27 5.12 -11.37
C TYR A 25 2.78 4.22 -10.25
N SER A 26 2.49 4.64 -9.01
CA SER A 26 2.20 3.65 -7.96
C SER A 26 0.70 3.36 -7.92
N HIS A 27 0.29 2.16 -8.31
CA HIS A 27 -1.11 1.72 -8.22
C HIS A 27 -1.27 0.95 -6.91
N ALA A 28 -2.00 1.50 -5.94
CA ALA A 28 -2.37 0.76 -4.74
C ALA A 28 -3.82 0.27 -4.86
N THR A 29 -4.02 -1.03 -4.95
CA THR A 29 -5.34 -1.64 -5.03
C THR A 29 -5.78 -2.08 -3.65
N VAL A 30 -6.94 -1.60 -3.20
CA VAL A 30 -7.44 -1.88 -1.84
C VAL A 30 -8.62 -2.83 -1.90
N ALA A 31 -8.52 -3.94 -1.18
CA ALA A 31 -9.42 -5.08 -1.26
C ALA A 31 -10.02 -5.46 0.11
N ASN A 32 -11.06 -6.30 0.07
CA ASN A 32 -11.71 -6.88 1.26
C ASN A 32 -12.05 -5.86 2.36
N GLY A 33 -12.69 -4.75 1.99
CA GLY A 33 -13.20 -3.78 2.95
C GLY A 33 -12.17 -2.77 3.48
N LEU A 34 -10.87 -2.88 3.14
CA LEU A 34 -9.91 -1.81 3.47
C LEU A 34 -10.19 -0.47 2.74
N HIS A 35 -11.16 -0.43 1.82
CA HIS A 35 -11.64 0.79 1.18
C HIS A 35 -12.63 1.58 2.05
N GLY A 36 -13.07 1.01 3.18
CA GLY A 36 -13.81 1.75 4.20
C GLY A 36 -13.00 2.95 4.68
N ILE A 37 -13.66 4.10 4.85
CA ILE A 37 -12.97 5.35 5.15
C ILE A 37 -12.15 5.26 6.46
N GLU A 38 -12.58 4.38 7.36
CA GLU A 38 -11.97 4.03 8.64
C GLU A 38 -10.56 3.43 8.53
N HIS A 39 -10.21 2.83 7.38
CA HIS A 39 -8.93 2.17 7.18
C HIS A 39 -7.87 3.08 6.54
N TRP A 40 -8.26 4.24 6.00
CA TRP A 40 -7.33 5.20 5.41
C TRP A 40 -6.22 5.69 6.33
N PRO A 41 -6.46 5.95 7.64
CA PRO A 41 -5.38 6.35 8.52
C PRO A 41 -4.27 5.29 8.62
N ALA A 42 -4.65 4.02 8.74
CA ALA A 42 -3.70 2.91 8.80
C ALA A 42 -2.96 2.72 7.47
N PHE A 43 -3.70 2.74 6.34
CA PHE A 43 -3.09 2.68 5.01
C PHE A 43 -2.10 3.83 4.78
N ASN A 44 -2.49 5.07 5.09
CA ASN A 44 -1.64 6.25 4.90
C ASN A 44 -0.38 6.19 5.76
N ALA A 45 -0.48 5.75 7.02
CA ALA A 45 0.68 5.59 7.89
C ALA A 45 1.67 4.57 7.32
N ILE A 46 1.18 3.41 6.87
CA ILE A 46 2.02 2.36 6.28
C ILE A 46 2.63 2.82 4.95
N TYR A 47 1.83 3.43 4.07
CA TYR A 47 2.30 3.93 2.79
C TYR A 47 3.36 5.01 2.96
N ALA A 48 3.16 5.94 3.90
CA ALA A 48 4.14 7.00 4.17
C ALA A 48 5.47 6.43 4.71
N ALA A 49 5.40 5.43 5.59
CA ALA A 49 6.60 4.76 6.10
C ALA A 49 7.36 4.02 4.99
N TRP A 50 6.64 3.34 4.07
CA TRP A 50 7.25 2.64 2.94
C TRP A 50 7.80 3.58 1.86
N ALA A 51 7.05 4.61 1.47
CA ALA A 51 7.45 5.56 0.44
C ALA A 51 8.56 6.52 0.92
N GLY A 52 8.68 6.75 2.23
CA GLY A 52 9.69 7.62 2.82
C GLY A 52 9.69 9.02 2.22
N SER A 53 10.88 9.52 1.87
CA SER A 53 11.06 10.85 1.27
C SER A 53 10.74 10.91 -0.23
N ALA A 54 10.54 9.78 -0.91
CA ALA A 54 10.35 9.75 -2.36
C ALA A 54 9.04 10.42 -2.81
N ARG A 55 8.00 10.39 -1.95
CA ARG A 55 6.69 11.03 -2.15
C ARG A 55 6.17 10.94 -3.61
N PRO A 56 6.06 9.73 -4.17
CA PRO A 56 5.65 9.57 -5.56
C PRO A 56 4.19 10.01 -5.77
N ALA A 57 3.84 10.34 -7.01
CA ALA A 57 2.46 10.43 -7.42
C ALA A 57 1.77 9.05 -7.25
N ARG A 58 0.54 9.03 -6.75
CA ARG A 58 -0.18 7.80 -6.41
C ARG A 58 -1.64 7.83 -6.86
N ALA A 59 -2.16 6.66 -7.22
CA ALA A 59 -3.59 6.42 -7.37
C ALA A 59 -3.99 5.25 -6.46
N VAL A 60 -5.18 5.34 -5.87
CA VAL A 60 -5.74 4.29 -5.03
C VAL A 60 -7.14 3.99 -5.51
N VAL A 61 -7.43 2.72 -5.79
CA VAL A 61 -8.74 2.29 -6.29
C VAL A 61 -9.27 1.10 -5.49
N PRO A 62 -10.61 1.00 -5.30
CA PRO A 62 -11.22 -0.18 -4.73
C PRO A 62 -11.20 -1.34 -5.73
N THR A 63 -11.03 -2.56 -5.22
CA THR A 63 -11.16 -3.80 -6.01
C THR A 63 -11.92 -4.89 -5.25
N GLY A 64 -12.12 -6.04 -5.91
CA GLY A 64 -12.61 -7.28 -5.32
C GLY A 64 -11.62 -7.92 -4.35
N ALA A 65 -11.70 -9.24 -4.14
CA ALA A 65 -10.75 -9.92 -3.27
C ALA A 65 -9.39 -10.11 -3.97
N LEU A 66 -8.29 -9.88 -3.24
CA LEU A 66 -6.94 -10.23 -3.71
C LEU A 66 -6.61 -11.68 -3.34
N HIS A 67 -5.66 -12.26 -4.08
CA HIS A 67 -5.18 -13.61 -3.82
C HIS A 67 -4.51 -13.74 -2.44
N PHE A 68 -4.51 -14.96 -1.90
CA PHE A 68 -3.82 -15.34 -0.66
C PHE A 68 -4.24 -14.55 0.59
N GLY A 69 -5.45 -13.97 0.59
CA GLY A 69 -5.97 -13.20 1.73
C GLY A 69 -5.34 -11.81 1.89
N LEU A 70 -4.59 -11.34 0.89
CA LEU A 70 -4.04 -9.99 0.86
C LEU A 70 -5.16 -8.94 0.82
N LYS A 71 -4.84 -7.75 1.34
CA LYS A 71 -5.79 -6.66 1.50
C LYS A 71 -5.41 -5.40 0.73
N VAL A 72 -4.14 -5.28 0.37
CA VAL A 72 -3.59 -4.24 -0.49
C VAL A 72 -2.61 -4.90 -1.45
N GLU A 73 -2.63 -4.45 -2.69
CA GLU A 73 -1.57 -4.66 -3.68
C GLU A 73 -0.98 -3.31 -4.05
N VAL A 74 0.34 -3.20 -4.21
CA VAL A 74 1.00 -1.95 -4.63
C VAL A 74 1.94 -2.26 -5.80
N GLU A 75 1.65 -1.72 -6.97
CA GLU A 75 2.58 -1.61 -8.08
C GLU A 75 3.31 -0.26 -8.00
N ALA A 76 4.57 -0.19 -8.40
CA ALA A 76 5.34 1.07 -8.43
C ALA A 76 6.43 1.05 -9.50
N VAL A 77 6.66 2.22 -10.12
CA VAL A 77 7.78 2.45 -11.03
C VAL A 77 8.82 3.34 -10.36
N ALA A 78 10.09 3.02 -10.56
CA ALA A 78 11.21 3.76 -10.00
C ALA A 78 12.28 4.08 -11.06
N VAL A 79 12.89 5.26 -10.94
CA VAL A 79 14.10 5.65 -11.67
C VAL A 79 15.31 5.35 -10.79
N LEU A 80 16.26 4.60 -11.34
CA LEU A 80 17.57 4.44 -10.73
C LEU A 80 18.41 5.68 -11.05
N LEU A 81 18.74 6.46 -10.02
CA LEU A 81 19.67 7.57 -10.18
C LEU A 81 21.09 7.03 -10.41
N PRO A 82 21.89 7.64 -11.30
CA PRO A 82 23.30 7.27 -11.46
C PRO A 82 24.03 7.33 -10.12
N ALA A 83 24.97 6.41 -9.90
CA ALA A 83 25.91 6.53 -8.79
C ALA A 83 26.73 7.82 -8.96
N ALA A 84 26.84 8.60 -7.89
CA ALA A 84 27.67 9.80 -7.83
C ALA A 84 29.16 9.44 -7.92
#